data_AF-A0A842N4J4-F1
#
_entry.id   AF-A0A842N4J4-F1
#
_cell.length_a   1.000
_cell.length_b   1.000
_cell.length_c   1.000
_cell.angle_alpha   90.00
_cell.angle_beta   90.00
_cell.angle_gamma   90.00
#
_symmetry.space_group_name_H-M   'P 1'
#
loop_
_entity.id
_entity.type
_entity.pdbx_description
1 polymer ?
#
loop_
_entity_poly.entity_id
_entity_poly.type
_entity_poly.pdbx_seq_one_letter_code
_entity_poly.pdbx_strand_id
1 'polypeptide(L)'
;MGLIATNRESVFGGDEMAGGQWVHSLSPSAWNNYEACPRKYWLSRQRLPRKTGMAAALGTAVHDSVEDLCNLDLTGHADEEVGWLPRTAKTILTRQWEDEREKFFNTARHPKWKEEEFENAQKQLIGALNILFKKAGYKQVSLSNISVAQWKDIQEMVLAAEGTLRSSCGRLMGRLDLLIADRDDEGNTVGWIVADLKTGRPPDGEVYDTVSRQLRMYRDLLIDNNPNHPKITAEGWYSKNSSVYVAEGDYVLDDALAVWEKSKLTPDPFEATPSSDACGFCEWKAWCPAWVWSRASGELEAKGVFRDEVVQIIRLEDDCTVGLVERMSPISESGEMALTGQRFGVIFAGFALDHLRNLSDLDWEGPVFLGSVNVGGSSWKMGDWCDILPWKPLLHSDRT
;
A
#
# COMPACT_ATOMS: atom_id res chain seq x y z
N MET A 1 -13.09 8.95 -42.11
CA MET A 1 -12.12 7.84 -41.91
C MET A 1 -12.32 7.37 -40.48
N GLY A 2 -12.64 6.08 -40.31
CA GLY A 2 -13.41 5.55 -39.19
C GLY A 2 -12.77 5.70 -37.80
N LEU A 3 -13.58 6.09 -36.83
CA LEU A 3 -13.30 5.99 -35.41
C LEU A 3 -12.95 4.54 -35.05
N ILE A 4 -11.75 4.33 -34.52
CA ILE A 4 -11.38 3.08 -33.86
C ILE A 4 -12.10 3.09 -32.50
N ALA A 5 -13.27 2.44 -32.45
CA ALA A 5 -13.80 1.96 -31.19
C ALA A 5 -12.83 0.89 -30.67
N THR A 6 -11.86 1.28 -29.86
CA THR A 6 -11.00 0.32 -29.14
C THR A 6 -11.90 -0.40 -28.14
N ASN A 7 -12.26 -1.65 -28.44
CA ASN A 7 -12.86 -2.56 -27.47
C ASN A 7 -12.02 -2.52 -26.19
N ARG A 8 -12.59 -2.08 -25.07
CA ARG A 8 -11.95 -2.05 -23.74
C ARG A 8 -11.32 -3.41 -23.36
N GLU A 9 -11.82 -4.52 -23.91
CA GLU A 9 -11.28 -5.87 -23.73
C GLU A 9 -9.94 -6.12 -24.45
N SER A 10 -9.65 -5.41 -25.55
CA SER A 10 -8.46 -5.68 -26.37
C SER A 10 -7.13 -5.24 -25.73
N VAL A 11 -7.18 -4.34 -24.75
CA VAL A 11 -5.99 -3.78 -24.09
C VAL A 11 -5.39 -4.72 -23.03
N PHE A 12 -6.22 -5.60 -22.46
CA PHE A 12 -5.88 -6.35 -21.25
C PHE A 12 -5.38 -7.78 -21.47
N GLY A 13 -5.40 -8.27 -22.72
CA GLY A 13 -5.06 -9.67 -23.03
C GLY A 13 -6.13 -10.65 -22.54
N GLY A 14 -6.52 -11.61 -23.38
CA GLY A 14 -7.58 -12.57 -23.06
C GLY A 14 -7.17 -13.60 -22.00
N ASP A 15 -8.13 -13.99 -21.16
CA ASP A 15 -8.02 -15.10 -20.21
C ASP A 15 -7.98 -16.45 -20.95
N GLU A 16 -6.81 -16.89 -21.42
CA GLU A 16 -6.58 -18.28 -21.81
C GLU A 16 -5.63 -18.97 -20.82
N MET A 17 -6.22 -19.71 -19.88
CA MET A 17 -5.49 -20.64 -19.03
C MET A 17 -5.23 -21.95 -19.76
N ALA A 18 -4.02 -22.09 -20.31
CA ALA A 18 -3.52 -23.39 -20.75
C ALA A 18 -2.90 -24.16 -19.55
N GLY A 19 -3.63 -25.16 -19.04
CA GLY A 19 -3.03 -26.31 -18.37
C GLY A 19 -2.56 -26.15 -16.91
N GLY A 20 -3.50 -26.16 -15.97
CA GLY A 20 -3.42 -27.02 -14.78
C GLY A 20 -2.15 -27.00 -13.91
N GLN A 21 -1.79 -25.86 -13.32
CA GLN A 21 -1.26 -25.74 -11.95
C GLN A 21 -1.34 -24.25 -11.58
N TRP A 22 -1.91 -23.88 -10.43
CA TRP A 22 -1.88 -22.48 -9.97
C TRP A 22 -0.43 -22.11 -9.64
N VAL A 23 0.29 -21.56 -10.62
CA VAL A 23 1.60 -20.98 -10.39
C VAL A 23 1.38 -19.61 -9.75
N HIS A 24 2.17 -19.25 -8.74
CA HIS A 24 2.03 -17.94 -8.10
C HIS A 24 2.27 -16.84 -9.13
N SER A 25 1.73 -15.66 -8.90
CA SER A 25 2.00 -14.46 -9.70
C SER A 25 2.74 -13.43 -8.87
N LEU A 26 3.61 -12.65 -9.52
CA LEU A 26 4.31 -11.52 -8.92
C LEU A 26 3.62 -10.23 -9.35
N SER A 27 3.23 -9.41 -8.36
CA SER A 27 2.74 -8.06 -8.57
C SER A 27 3.80 -7.01 -8.24
N PRO A 28 3.67 -5.76 -8.73
CA PRO A 28 4.62 -4.70 -8.39
C PRO A 28 4.85 -4.52 -6.89
N SER A 29 3.78 -4.52 -6.10
CA SER A 29 3.88 -4.40 -4.64
C SER A 29 4.58 -5.61 -4.01
N ALA A 30 4.37 -6.82 -4.57
CA ALA A 30 5.06 -8.02 -4.14
C ALA A 30 6.55 -7.99 -4.51
N TRP A 31 6.88 -7.49 -5.70
CA TRP A 31 8.25 -7.27 -6.13
C TRP A 31 8.96 -6.25 -5.23
N ASN A 32 8.35 -5.09 -4.98
CA ASN A 32 8.85 -4.09 -4.05
C ASN A 32 9.09 -4.66 -2.64
N ASN A 33 8.21 -5.55 -2.15
CA ASN A 33 8.42 -6.20 -0.86
C ASN A 33 9.60 -7.18 -0.87
N TYR A 34 9.81 -7.91 -1.96
CA TYR A 34 10.94 -8.82 -2.11
C TYR A 34 12.27 -8.06 -2.17
N GLU A 35 12.36 -7.02 -3.00
CA GLU A 35 13.55 -6.16 -3.12
C GLU A 35 13.89 -5.45 -1.81
N ALA A 36 12.88 -5.01 -1.05
CA ALA A 36 13.11 -4.41 0.25
C ALA A 36 13.70 -5.41 1.24
N CYS A 37 13.15 -6.63 1.30
CA CYS A 37 13.67 -7.73 2.10
C CYS A 37 12.99 -9.06 1.71
N PRO A 38 13.73 -10.07 1.20
CA PRO A 38 13.12 -11.34 0.82
C PRO A 38 12.37 -12.01 1.97
N ARG A 39 12.92 -11.94 3.20
CA ARG A 39 12.23 -12.42 4.41
C ARG A 39 10.90 -11.70 4.68
N LYS A 40 10.81 -10.38 4.44
CA LYS A 40 9.55 -9.62 4.56
C LYS A 40 8.52 -10.13 3.57
N TYR A 41 8.92 -10.37 2.32
CA TYR A 41 8.04 -10.98 1.32
C TYR A 41 7.57 -12.37 1.78
N TRP A 42 8.48 -13.24 2.21
CA TRP A 42 8.15 -14.58 2.68
C TRP A 42 7.16 -14.55 3.84
N LEU A 43 7.39 -13.72 4.87
CA LEU A 43 6.50 -13.53 6.03
C LEU A 43 5.11 -13.05 5.62
N SER A 44 5.02 -12.15 4.64
CA SER A 44 3.75 -11.66 4.12
C SER A 44 2.87 -12.77 3.53
N ARG A 45 3.48 -13.90 3.13
CA ARG A 45 2.77 -15.05 2.58
C ARG A 45 2.40 -16.10 3.64
N GLN A 46 2.75 -15.92 4.91
CA GLN A 46 2.51 -16.93 5.96
C GLN A 46 1.14 -16.83 6.65
N ARG A 47 0.17 -16.12 6.04
CA ARG A 47 -1.17 -15.89 6.62
C ARG A 47 -1.15 -15.26 8.02
N LEU A 48 -0.08 -14.53 8.34
CA LEU A 48 0.07 -13.81 9.60
C LEU A 48 -0.94 -12.63 9.68
N PRO A 49 -1.39 -12.25 10.88
CA PRO A 49 -2.32 -11.12 11.07
C PRO A 49 -1.77 -9.85 10.45
N ARG A 50 -2.51 -9.29 9.48
CA ARG A 50 -2.16 -8.08 8.75
C ARG A 50 -2.43 -6.84 9.58
N LYS A 51 -1.62 -5.80 9.35
CA LYS A 51 -1.83 -4.47 9.88
C LYS A 51 -2.35 -3.53 8.79
N THR A 52 -3.40 -2.78 9.12
CA THR A 52 -3.83 -1.61 8.34
C THR A 52 -3.47 -0.32 9.07
N GLY A 53 -3.58 0.81 8.38
CA GLY A 53 -3.29 2.13 8.94
C GLY A 53 -4.04 3.23 8.20
N MET A 54 -4.25 4.36 8.88
CA MET A 54 -5.05 5.47 8.36
C MET A 54 -4.58 5.99 7.00
N ALA A 55 -3.27 6.04 6.77
CA ALA A 55 -2.74 6.51 5.48
C ALA A 55 -3.07 5.55 4.32
N ALA A 56 -3.08 4.24 4.57
CA ALA A 56 -3.45 3.24 3.58
C ALA A 56 -4.96 3.31 3.29
N ALA A 57 -5.78 3.34 4.34
CA ALA A 57 -7.24 3.47 4.22
C ALA A 57 -7.65 4.74 3.46
N LEU A 58 -7.07 5.90 3.81
CA LEU A 58 -7.29 7.14 3.07
C LEU A 58 -6.90 6.99 1.59
N GLY A 59 -5.76 6.36 1.32
CA GLY A 59 -5.31 6.04 -0.03
C GLY A 59 -6.35 5.26 -0.81
N THR A 60 -6.78 4.12 -0.28
CA THR A 60 -7.79 3.26 -0.89
C THR A 60 -9.08 4.03 -1.18
N ALA A 61 -9.63 4.74 -0.19
CA ALA A 61 -10.88 5.49 -0.37
C ALA A 61 -10.78 6.56 -1.49
N VAL A 62 -9.62 7.20 -1.63
CA VAL A 62 -9.38 8.18 -2.71
C VAL A 62 -9.24 7.49 -4.07
N HIS A 63 -8.53 6.36 -4.17
CA HIS A 63 -8.37 5.61 -5.42
C HIS A 63 -9.73 5.08 -5.91
N ASP A 64 -10.46 4.38 -5.04
CA ASP A 64 -11.78 3.82 -5.35
C ASP A 64 -12.77 4.94 -5.75
N SER A 65 -12.64 6.12 -5.15
CA SER A 65 -13.46 7.28 -5.53
C SER A 65 -13.12 7.83 -6.92
N VAL A 66 -11.83 7.85 -7.31
CA VAL A 66 -11.41 8.26 -8.66
C VAL A 66 -11.90 7.26 -9.68
N GLU A 67 -11.81 5.96 -9.37
CA GLU A 67 -12.34 4.88 -10.21
C GLU A 67 -13.84 5.05 -10.46
N ASP A 68 -14.62 5.17 -9.39
CA ASP A 68 -16.08 5.38 -9.46
C ASP A 68 -16.44 6.60 -10.31
N LEU A 69 -15.71 7.71 -10.11
CA LEU A 69 -15.92 8.94 -10.87
C LEU A 69 -15.66 8.72 -12.35
N CYS A 70 -14.55 8.06 -12.70
CA CYS A 70 -14.21 7.77 -14.10
C CYS A 70 -15.26 6.86 -14.77
N ASN A 71 -15.97 6.05 -13.99
CA ASN A 71 -16.99 5.12 -14.46
C ASN A 71 -18.45 5.60 -14.25
N LEU A 72 -18.66 6.89 -13.93
CA LEU A 72 -19.99 7.45 -13.76
C LEU A 72 -20.89 7.25 -14.98
N ASP A 73 -22.13 6.83 -14.72
CA ASP A 73 -23.22 6.92 -15.69
C ASP A 73 -23.84 8.31 -15.64
N LEU A 74 -23.75 9.03 -16.75
CA LEU A 74 -24.30 10.38 -16.93
C LEU A 74 -25.52 10.39 -17.88
N THR A 75 -26.14 9.23 -18.10
CA THR A 75 -27.34 9.12 -18.91
C THR A 75 -28.46 9.98 -18.32
N GLY A 76 -29.05 10.86 -19.15
CA GLY A 76 -30.14 11.75 -18.74
C GLY A 76 -29.70 13.09 -18.13
N HIS A 77 -28.40 13.32 -17.94
CA HIS A 77 -27.87 14.63 -17.56
C HIS A 77 -27.70 15.55 -18.77
N ALA A 78 -28.04 16.83 -18.60
CA ALA A 78 -27.89 17.85 -19.64
C ALA A 78 -26.42 18.28 -19.76
N ASP A 79 -25.92 18.41 -20.99
CA ASP A 79 -24.51 18.66 -21.30
C ASP A 79 -23.98 19.98 -20.71
N GLU A 80 -24.85 20.98 -20.57
CA GLU A 80 -24.53 22.30 -20.00
C GLU A 80 -24.62 22.36 -18.47
N GLU A 81 -25.08 21.28 -17.80
CA GLU A 81 -25.22 21.25 -16.34
C GLU A 81 -23.84 21.42 -15.68
N VAL A 82 -23.74 22.39 -14.77
CA VAL A 82 -22.55 22.70 -13.95
C VAL A 82 -22.91 22.64 -12.47
N GLY A 83 -21.92 22.59 -11.59
CA GLY A 83 -22.11 22.54 -10.13
C GLY A 83 -22.51 21.17 -9.57
N TRP A 84 -22.69 20.17 -10.43
CA TRP A 84 -23.06 18.80 -10.05
C TRP A 84 -21.87 18.04 -9.43
N LEU A 85 -20.67 18.17 -10.02
CA LEU A 85 -19.50 17.35 -9.70
C LEU A 85 -19.04 17.45 -8.23
N PRO A 86 -19.01 18.62 -7.56
CA PRO A 86 -18.63 18.70 -6.15
C PRO A 86 -19.50 17.84 -5.23
N ARG A 87 -20.82 17.83 -5.49
CA ARG A 87 -21.77 17.02 -4.70
C ARG A 87 -21.59 15.54 -5.00
N THR A 88 -21.44 15.18 -6.28
CA THR A 88 -21.22 13.79 -6.71
C THR A 88 -19.93 13.22 -6.14
N ALA A 89 -18.81 13.93 -6.30
CA ALA A 89 -17.51 13.52 -5.77
C ALA A 89 -17.52 13.37 -4.24
N LYS A 90 -18.17 14.30 -3.51
CA LYS A 90 -18.33 14.17 -2.06
C LYS A 90 -19.17 12.94 -1.69
N THR A 91 -20.26 12.69 -2.41
CA THR A 91 -21.15 11.55 -2.13
C THR A 91 -20.43 10.22 -2.34
N ILE A 92 -19.69 10.08 -3.44
CA ILE A 92 -18.88 8.89 -3.74
C ILE A 92 -17.80 8.70 -2.67
N LEU A 93 -17.05 9.76 -2.34
CA LEU A 93 -16.01 9.67 -1.33
C LEU A 93 -16.55 9.32 0.05
N THR A 94 -17.71 9.87 0.45
CA THR A 94 -18.35 9.49 1.71
C THR A 94 -18.70 8.01 1.72
N ARG A 95 -19.24 7.45 0.62
CA ARG A 95 -19.50 6.01 0.52
C ARG A 95 -18.21 5.20 0.67
N GLN A 96 -17.18 5.52 -0.13
CA GLN A 96 -15.92 4.78 -0.10
C GLN A 96 -15.19 4.90 1.24
N TRP A 97 -15.31 6.04 1.92
CA TRP A 97 -14.77 6.25 3.25
C TRP A 97 -15.42 5.35 4.30
N GLU A 98 -16.75 5.21 4.29
CA GLU A 98 -17.44 4.31 5.22
C GLU A 98 -17.19 2.84 4.89
N ASP A 99 -17.15 2.46 3.60
CA ASP A 99 -16.81 1.11 3.17
C ASP A 99 -15.39 0.72 3.61
N GLU A 100 -14.43 1.62 3.45
CA GLU A 100 -13.06 1.41 3.93
C GLU A 100 -12.96 1.41 5.46
N ARG A 101 -13.76 2.23 6.15
CA ARG A 101 -13.85 2.23 7.61
C ARG A 101 -14.27 0.86 8.14
N GLU A 102 -15.27 0.24 7.53
CA GLU A 102 -15.70 -1.12 7.91
C GLU A 102 -14.56 -2.13 7.71
N LYS A 103 -13.90 -2.13 6.55
CA LYS A 103 -12.73 -2.99 6.27
C LYS A 103 -11.58 -2.76 7.26
N PHE A 104 -11.35 -1.51 7.64
CA PHE A 104 -10.33 -1.11 8.60
C PHE A 104 -10.55 -1.75 9.97
N PHE A 105 -11.78 -1.68 10.50
CA PHE A 105 -12.14 -2.30 11.79
C PHE A 105 -12.22 -3.83 11.73
N ASN A 106 -12.46 -4.41 10.55
CA ASN A 106 -12.41 -5.86 10.34
C ASN A 106 -10.97 -6.41 10.21
N THR A 107 -9.97 -5.54 10.03
CA THR A 107 -8.56 -5.96 9.94
C THR A 107 -8.00 -6.24 11.34
N ALA A 108 -7.39 -7.41 11.55
CA ALA A 108 -6.96 -7.85 12.89
C ALA A 108 -6.06 -6.87 13.67
N ARG A 109 -5.24 -6.08 12.98
CA ARG A 109 -4.37 -5.07 13.60
C ARG A 109 -4.63 -3.73 12.95
N HIS A 110 -5.15 -2.77 13.70
CA HIS A 110 -5.39 -1.43 13.21
C HIS A 110 -5.18 -0.40 14.33
N PRO A 111 -4.75 0.84 14.00
CA PRO A 111 -4.75 1.92 14.96
C PRO A 111 -6.16 2.50 15.12
N LYS A 112 -6.29 3.63 15.82
CA LYS A 112 -7.54 4.38 15.85
C LYS A 112 -7.92 4.98 14.49
N TRP A 113 -9.21 4.85 14.15
CA TRP A 113 -9.81 5.57 13.03
C TRP A 113 -9.88 7.07 13.32
N LYS A 114 -9.39 7.89 12.37
CA LYS A 114 -9.37 9.35 12.49
C LYS A 114 -10.37 9.96 11.53
N GLU A 115 -11.54 10.32 12.05
CA GLU A 115 -12.62 10.91 11.24
C GLU A 115 -12.19 12.25 10.62
N GLU A 116 -11.33 12.99 11.31
CA GLU A 116 -10.77 14.24 10.84
C GLU A 116 -9.93 14.11 9.55
N GLU A 117 -9.44 12.91 9.20
CA GLU A 117 -8.71 12.66 7.95
C GLU A 117 -9.63 12.64 6.72
N PHE A 118 -10.96 12.63 6.88
CA PHE A 118 -11.90 12.73 5.77
C PHE A 118 -11.72 14.03 4.96
N GLU A 119 -11.43 15.15 5.64
CA GLU A 119 -11.13 16.42 4.95
C GLU A 119 -9.85 16.35 4.12
N ASN A 120 -8.86 15.57 4.58
CA ASN A 120 -7.63 15.32 3.84
C ASN A 120 -7.93 14.43 2.61
N ALA A 121 -8.73 13.38 2.76
CA ALA A 121 -9.19 12.55 1.65
C ALA A 121 -9.91 13.40 0.57
N GLN A 122 -10.77 14.34 0.97
CA GLN A 122 -11.43 15.27 0.05
C GLN A 122 -10.44 16.13 -0.74
N LYS A 123 -9.44 16.72 -0.06
CA LYS A 123 -8.40 17.53 -0.72
C LYS A 123 -7.61 16.70 -1.73
N GLN A 124 -7.31 15.45 -1.39
CA GLN A 124 -6.58 14.56 -2.28
C GLN A 124 -7.42 14.07 -3.46
N LEU A 125 -8.70 13.78 -3.27
CA LEU A 125 -9.60 13.50 -4.39
C LEU A 125 -9.62 14.68 -5.37
N ILE A 126 -9.79 15.91 -4.87
CA ILE A 126 -9.73 17.13 -5.70
C ILE A 126 -8.39 17.24 -6.43
N GLY A 127 -7.28 16.96 -5.74
CA GLY A 127 -5.95 16.98 -6.34
C GLY A 127 -5.77 15.96 -7.48
N ALA A 128 -6.30 14.75 -7.31
CA ALA A 128 -6.31 13.73 -8.35
C ALA A 128 -7.12 14.17 -9.58
N LEU A 129 -8.35 14.68 -9.35
CA LEU A 129 -9.21 15.18 -10.42
C LEU A 129 -8.58 16.37 -11.16
N ASN A 130 -7.88 17.26 -10.45
CA ASN A 130 -7.17 18.38 -11.08
C ASN A 130 -6.07 17.92 -12.04
N ILE A 131 -5.38 16.81 -11.73
CA ILE A 131 -4.40 16.23 -12.66
C ILE A 131 -5.15 15.73 -13.90
N LEU A 132 -6.25 15.00 -13.73
CA LEU A 132 -7.06 14.49 -14.84
C LEU A 132 -7.61 15.62 -15.74
N PHE A 133 -8.12 16.71 -15.15
CA PHE A 133 -8.55 17.90 -15.89
C PHE A 133 -7.43 18.49 -16.73
N LYS A 134 -6.23 18.62 -16.14
CA LYS A 134 -5.07 19.15 -16.84
C LYS A 134 -4.66 18.25 -18.01
N LYS A 135 -4.75 16.94 -17.84
CA LYS A 135 -4.46 15.95 -18.90
C LYS A 135 -5.48 15.97 -20.02
N ALA A 136 -6.73 16.30 -19.72
CA ALA A 136 -7.77 16.55 -20.72
C ALA A 136 -7.71 17.96 -21.34
N GLY A 137 -6.70 18.78 -21.02
CA GLY A 137 -6.54 20.14 -21.58
C GLY A 137 -7.35 21.23 -20.87
N TYR A 138 -8.09 20.90 -19.81
CA TYR A 138 -8.85 21.87 -19.02
C TYR A 138 -7.96 22.57 -17.99
N LYS A 139 -7.76 23.88 -18.15
CA LYS A 139 -6.90 24.69 -17.26
C LYS A 139 -7.65 25.09 -15.98
N GLN A 140 -7.14 24.65 -14.83
CA GLN A 140 -7.56 25.03 -13.46
C GLN A 140 -9.06 25.35 -13.33
N VAL A 141 -9.88 24.35 -13.63
CA VAL A 141 -11.32 24.45 -13.50
C VAL A 141 -11.67 23.99 -12.10
N SER A 142 -12.32 24.85 -11.32
CA SER A 142 -13.00 24.41 -10.09
C SER A 142 -13.95 23.28 -10.46
N LEU A 143 -14.06 22.23 -9.62
CA LEU A 143 -15.04 21.14 -9.85
C LEU A 143 -16.45 21.70 -10.12
N SER A 144 -16.81 22.84 -9.52
CA SER A 144 -18.11 23.50 -9.74
C SER A 144 -18.36 23.97 -11.17
N ASN A 145 -17.31 24.17 -11.95
CA ASN A 145 -17.37 24.77 -13.29
C ASN A 145 -17.23 23.72 -14.40
N ILE A 146 -16.96 22.46 -14.05
CA ILE A 146 -16.94 21.36 -15.01
C ILE A 146 -18.37 21.06 -15.42
N SER A 147 -18.68 21.22 -16.70
CA SER A 147 -19.96 20.79 -17.25
C SER A 147 -20.02 19.27 -17.45
N VAL A 148 -21.23 18.73 -17.57
CA VAL A 148 -21.43 17.31 -17.91
C VAL A 148 -20.75 16.95 -19.23
N ALA A 149 -20.82 17.80 -20.25
CA ALA A 149 -20.12 17.57 -21.52
C ALA A 149 -18.60 17.49 -21.36
N GLN A 150 -18.01 18.39 -20.56
CA GLN A 150 -16.57 18.35 -20.29
C GLN A 150 -16.16 17.09 -19.54
N TRP A 151 -16.98 16.62 -18.59
CA TRP A 151 -16.69 15.36 -17.91
C TRP A 151 -16.84 14.14 -18.83
N LYS A 152 -17.83 14.12 -19.72
CA LYS A 152 -17.95 13.05 -20.74
C LYS A 152 -16.69 13.00 -21.61
N ASP A 153 -16.17 14.13 -22.05
CA ASP A 153 -14.90 14.21 -22.79
C ASP A 153 -13.70 13.70 -21.96
N ILE A 154 -13.65 14.04 -20.67
CA ILE A 154 -12.66 13.47 -19.72
C ILE A 154 -12.83 11.95 -19.58
N GLN A 155 -14.05 11.42 -19.51
CA GLN A 155 -14.27 9.97 -19.45
C GLN A 155 -13.85 9.27 -20.75
N GLU A 156 -14.02 9.93 -21.90
CA GLU A 156 -13.58 9.39 -23.20
C GLU A 156 -12.07 9.24 -23.32
N MET A 157 -11.26 10.02 -22.58
CA MET A 157 -9.81 9.79 -22.53
C MET A 157 -9.43 8.63 -21.60
N VAL A 158 -10.30 8.21 -20.66
CA VAL A 158 -10.01 7.10 -19.75
C VAL A 158 -10.22 5.77 -20.49
N LEU A 159 -9.11 5.15 -20.88
CA LEU A 159 -9.11 3.85 -21.54
C LEU A 159 -9.43 2.73 -20.53
N ALA A 160 -8.95 2.89 -19.29
CA ALA A 160 -9.32 2.04 -18.17
C ALA A 160 -9.08 2.72 -16.81
N ALA A 161 -9.87 2.33 -15.83
CA ALA A 161 -9.67 2.59 -14.41
C ALA A 161 -9.66 1.23 -13.68
N GLU A 162 -8.68 1.01 -12.79
CA GLU A 162 -8.46 -0.25 -12.06
C GLU A 162 -8.28 -1.49 -12.98
N GLY A 163 -7.59 -1.28 -14.09
CA GLY A 163 -7.34 -2.31 -15.10
C GLY A 163 -6.36 -3.39 -14.63
N THR A 164 -6.70 -4.67 -14.82
CA THR A 164 -5.79 -5.79 -14.50
C THR A 164 -4.91 -6.12 -15.70
N LEU A 165 -3.59 -5.99 -15.54
CA LEU A 165 -2.59 -6.42 -16.50
C LEU A 165 -2.04 -7.79 -16.12
N ARG A 166 -1.83 -8.66 -17.11
CA ARG A 166 -1.15 -9.95 -16.94
C ARG A 166 -0.13 -10.14 -18.06
N SER A 167 1.02 -10.73 -17.73
CA SER A 167 1.93 -11.26 -18.76
C SER A 167 1.28 -12.45 -19.45
N SER A 168 1.61 -12.69 -20.71
CA SER A 168 1.15 -13.85 -21.50
C SER A 168 1.37 -15.20 -20.80
N CYS A 169 2.45 -15.36 -20.04
CA CYS A 169 2.75 -16.58 -19.28
C CYS A 169 2.07 -16.67 -17.91
N GLY A 170 1.25 -15.68 -17.53
CA GLY A 170 0.52 -15.60 -16.24
C GLY A 170 1.36 -15.33 -14.99
N ARG A 171 2.69 -15.24 -15.12
CA ARG A 171 3.63 -15.12 -13.98
C ARG A 171 3.68 -13.72 -13.38
N LEU A 172 3.44 -12.70 -14.18
CA LEU A 172 3.37 -11.32 -13.74
C LEU A 172 1.93 -10.83 -13.81
N MET A 173 1.50 -10.10 -12.79
CA MET A 173 0.20 -9.44 -12.81
C MET A 173 0.23 -8.09 -12.10
N GLY A 174 -0.57 -7.15 -12.55
CA GLY A 174 -0.64 -5.81 -12.00
C GLY A 174 -2.06 -5.27 -12.03
N ARG A 175 -2.39 -4.33 -11.16
CA ARG A 175 -3.63 -3.56 -11.23
C ARG A 175 -3.23 -2.10 -11.34
N LEU A 176 -3.44 -1.52 -12.52
CA LEU A 176 -3.12 -0.12 -12.79
C LEU A 176 -4.26 0.76 -12.26
N ASP A 177 -3.94 1.92 -11.67
CA ASP A 177 -5.00 2.83 -11.21
C ASP A 177 -5.74 3.45 -12.40
N LEU A 178 -5.00 4.04 -13.35
CA LEU A 178 -5.57 4.66 -14.55
C LEU A 178 -4.70 4.41 -15.79
N LEU A 179 -5.37 4.15 -16.91
CA LEU A 179 -4.80 4.19 -18.25
C LEU A 179 -5.59 5.20 -19.06
N ILE A 180 -4.94 6.26 -19.52
CA ILE A 180 -5.60 7.33 -20.26
C ILE A 180 -4.93 7.57 -21.62
N ALA A 181 -5.70 8.05 -22.59
CA ALA A 181 -5.20 8.53 -23.86
C ALA A 181 -4.46 9.87 -23.65
N ASP A 182 -3.23 9.95 -24.14
CA ASP A 182 -2.50 11.22 -24.29
C ASP A 182 -2.98 11.90 -25.57
N ARG A 183 -3.54 13.10 -25.43
CA ARG A 183 -4.11 13.85 -26.55
C ARG A 183 -3.24 15.07 -26.86
N ASP A 184 -3.07 15.37 -28.14
CA ASP A 184 -2.47 16.64 -28.58
C ASP A 184 -3.46 17.81 -28.44
N ASP A 185 -3.02 19.01 -28.78
CA ASP A 185 -3.84 20.24 -28.74
C ASP A 185 -5.05 20.18 -29.69
N GLU A 186 -5.06 19.28 -30.67
CA GLU A 186 -6.17 19.04 -31.62
C GLU A 186 -7.14 17.96 -31.12
N GLY A 187 -6.85 17.31 -29.99
CA GLY A 187 -7.64 16.23 -29.41
C GLY A 187 -7.34 14.84 -29.98
N ASN A 188 -6.34 14.70 -30.85
CA ASN A 188 -5.96 13.41 -31.41
C ASN A 188 -5.14 12.62 -30.38
N THR A 189 -5.39 11.31 -30.29
CA THR A 189 -4.59 10.44 -29.41
C THR A 189 -3.20 10.23 -30.01
N VAL A 190 -2.17 10.71 -29.31
CA VAL A 190 -0.76 10.60 -29.70
C VAL A 190 0.03 9.59 -28.86
N GLY A 191 -0.56 9.13 -27.75
CA GLY A 191 0.07 8.21 -26.81
C GLY A 191 -0.92 7.66 -25.80
N TRP A 192 -0.41 6.81 -24.91
CA TRP A 192 -1.09 6.37 -23.70
C TRP A 192 -0.28 6.78 -22.47
N ILE A 193 -0.96 7.08 -21.39
CA ILE A 193 -0.36 7.36 -20.09
C ILE A 193 -0.87 6.31 -19.12
N VAL A 194 0.04 5.51 -18.58
CA VAL A 194 -0.25 4.71 -17.39
C VAL A 194 0.05 5.55 -16.16
N ALA A 195 -0.98 5.75 -15.34
CA ALA A 195 -0.90 6.58 -14.16
C ALA A 195 -1.11 5.73 -12.89
N ASP A 196 -0.23 5.98 -11.92
CA ASP A 196 -0.28 5.40 -10.59
C ASP A 196 -0.51 6.54 -9.60
N LEU A 197 -1.68 6.54 -8.97
CA LEU A 197 -2.12 7.56 -8.05
C LEU A 197 -1.41 7.37 -6.70
N LYS A 198 -0.94 8.48 -6.12
CA LYS A 198 -0.20 8.49 -4.86
C LYS A 198 -0.76 9.56 -3.94
N THR A 199 -1.18 9.11 -2.75
CA THR A 199 -1.68 9.97 -1.66
C THR A 199 -0.62 10.38 -0.64
N GLY A 200 0.61 9.86 -0.82
CA GLY A 200 1.75 10.11 0.04
C GLY A 200 2.48 11.43 -0.23
N ARG A 201 3.67 11.56 0.37
CA ARG A 201 4.54 12.72 0.14
C ARG A 201 5.11 12.69 -1.29
N PRO A 202 4.97 13.76 -2.08
CA PRO A 202 5.65 13.89 -3.37
C PRO A 202 7.17 13.78 -3.21
N PRO A 203 7.89 13.22 -4.19
CA PRO A 203 9.35 13.24 -4.18
C PRO A 203 9.87 14.68 -4.30
N ASP A 204 11.09 14.93 -3.83
CA ASP A 204 11.75 16.23 -3.97
C ASP A 204 12.50 16.35 -5.33
N GLY A 205 12.41 15.33 -6.20
CA GLY A 205 13.07 15.26 -7.50
C GLY A 205 12.48 14.14 -8.36
N GLU A 206 13.24 13.07 -8.58
CA GLU A 206 12.77 11.89 -9.32
C GLU A 206 11.80 11.04 -8.50
N VAL A 207 10.97 10.26 -9.21
CA VAL A 207 10.05 9.31 -8.60
C VAL A 207 10.82 8.27 -7.76
N TYR A 208 10.29 7.90 -6.59
CA TYR A 208 10.92 6.87 -5.73
C TYR A 208 11.11 5.56 -6.49
N ASP A 209 12.22 4.86 -6.26
CA ASP A 209 12.56 3.59 -6.94
C ASP A 209 11.42 2.56 -6.93
N THR A 210 10.70 2.45 -5.81
CA THR A 210 9.57 1.52 -5.66
C THR A 210 8.39 1.89 -6.57
N VAL A 211 8.14 3.18 -6.74
CA VAL A 211 7.08 3.71 -7.61
C VAL A 211 7.52 3.63 -9.07
N SER A 212 8.78 3.96 -9.37
CA SER A 212 9.39 3.82 -10.69
C SER A 212 9.31 2.37 -11.20
N ARG A 213 9.72 1.40 -10.37
CA ARG A 213 9.64 -0.03 -10.68
C ARG A 213 8.20 -0.47 -10.98
N GLN A 214 7.24 -0.02 -10.18
CA GLN A 214 5.83 -0.34 -10.37
C GLN A 214 5.28 0.23 -11.70
N LEU A 215 5.52 1.50 -11.96
CA LEU A 215 5.10 2.18 -13.18
C LEU A 215 5.73 1.57 -14.44
N ARG A 216 7.03 1.28 -14.41
CA ARG A 216 7.73 0.63 -15.53
C ARG A 216 7.21 -0.78 -15.78
N MET A 217 6.92 -1.55 -14.72
CA MET A 217 6.30 -2.86 -14.88
C MET A 217 4.93 -2.77 -15.57
N TYR A 218 4.08 -1.80 -15.22
CA TYR A 218 2.80 -1.60 -15.92
C TYR A 218 2.97 -1.19 -17.38
N ARG A 219 3.87 -0.24 -17.65
CA ARG A 219 4.22 0.20 -19.00
C ARG A 219 4.66 -0.98 -19.86
N ASP A 220 5.57 -1.80 -19.34
CA ASP A 220 6.17 -2.88 -20.11
C ASP A 220 5.19 -4.04 -20.32
N LEU A 221 4.31 -4.32 -19.35
CA LEU A 221 3.19 -5.25 -19.55
C LEU A 221 2.23 -4.76 -20.64
N LEU A 222 1.94 -3.45 -20.70
CA LEU A 222 1.12 -2.88 -21.77
C LEU A 222 1.79 -3.01 -23.13
N ILE A 223 3.11 -2.78 -23.22
CA ILE A 223 3.90 -2.96 -24.43
C ILE A 223 3.78 -4.41 -24.95
N ASP A 224 4.02 -5.38 -24.08
CA ASP A 224 3.96 -6.81 -24.43
C ASP A 224 2.56 -7.25 -24.87
N ASN A 225 1.53 -6.77 -24.18
CA ASN A 225 0.16 -7.14 -24.46
C ASN A 225 -0.40 -6.48 -25.73
N ASN A 226 0.24 -5.42 -26.23
CA ASN A 226 -0.28 -4.60 -27.33
C ASN A 226 0.80 -4.29 -28.38
N PRO A 227 1.10 -5.20 -29.32
CA PRO A 227 2.20 -5.04 -30.29
C PRO A 227 2.18 -3.77 -31.16
N ASN A 228 1.02 -3.12 -31.30
CA ASN A 228 0.83 -1.88 -32.06
C ASN A 228 0.44 -0.70 -31.16
N HIS A 229 0.88 -0.70 -29.90
CA HIS A 229 0.59 0.38 -28.97
C HIS A 229 1.17 1.73 -29.47
N PRO A 230 0.51 2.87 -29.21
CA PRO A 230 1.13 4.18 -29.39
C PRO A 230 2.19 4.41 -28.31
N LYS A 231 2.91 5.54 -28.32
CA LYS A 231 3.90 5.84 -27.28
C LYS A 231 3.26 5.72 -25.88
N ILE A 232 3.89 4.97 -24.97
CA ILE A 232 3.41 4.81 -23.59
C ILE A 232 4.32 5.60 -22.64
N THR A 233 3.72 6.48 -21.85
CA THR A 233 4.40 7.20 -20.76
C THR A 233 3.89 6.66 -19.42
N ALA A 234 4.77 6.52 -18.43
CA ALA A 234 4.42 6.04 -17.10
C ALA A 234 4.58 7.16 -16.07
N GLU A 235 3.53 7.45 -15.30
CA GLU A 235 3.45 8.64 -14.46
C GLU A 235 2.97 8.37 -13.04
N GLY A 236 3.72 8.85 -12.04
CA GLY A 236 3.28 8.92 -10.66
C GLY A 236 2.50 10.20 -10.41
N TRP A 237 1.22 10.08 -10.07
CA TRP A 237 0.30 11.19 -9.86
C TRP A 237 0.14 11.46 -8.37
N TYR A 238 0.75 12.53 -7.86
CA TYR A 238 0.70 12.87 -6.44
C TYR A 238 -0.42 13.87 -6.17
N SER A 239 -1.51 13.33 -5.63
CA SER A 239 -2.75 14.08 -5.41
C SER A 239 -2.61 15.18 -4.36
N LYS A 240 -1.69 15.05 -3.40
CA LYS A 240 -1.49 16.02 -2.32
C LYS A 240 -1.19 17.44 -2.81
N ASN A 241 -0.51 17.59 -3.94
CA ASN A 241 -0.15 18.88 -4.55
C ASN A 241 -0.41 18.92 -6.06
N SER A 242 -1.19 17.97 -6.58
CA SER A 242 -1.50 17.83 -8.01
C SER A 242 -0.25 17.78 -8.91
N SER A 243 0.82 17.13 -8.46
CA SER A 243 2.07 17.01 -9.21
C SER A 243 2.19 15.66 -9.92
N VAL A 244 2.96 15.64 -11.01
CA VAL A 244 3.14 14.48 -11.88
C VAL A 244 4.63 14.26 -12.07
N TYR A 245 5.07 13.02 -11.91
CA TYR A 245 6.47 12.62 -12.12
C TYR A 245 6.51 11.46 -13.11
N VAL A 246 7.34 11.58 -14.13
CA VAL A 246 7.51 10.53 -15.14
C VAL A 246 8.50 9.48 -14.61
N ALA A 247 8.15 8.21 -14.74
CA ALA A 247 9.05 7.10 -14.48
C ALA A 247 9.79 6.73 -15.77
N GLU A 248 11.06 7.09 -15.83
CA GLU A 248 11.95 6.75 -16.94
C GLU A 248 12.84 5.54 -16.64
N GLY A 249 13.36 4.93 -17.69
CA GLY A 249 14.31 3.82 -17.60
C GLY A 249 13.93 2.64 -18.47
N ASP A 250 14.86 1.69 -18.53
CA ASP A 250 14.82 0.50 -19.39
C ASP A 250 13.60 -0.41 -19.15
N TYR A 251 13.47 -1.43 -19.99
CA TYR A 251 12.46 -2.46 -19.87
C TYR A 251 12.74 -3.39 -18.67
N VAL A 252 11.73 -3.75 -17.87
CA VAL A 252 11.91 -4.39 -16.56
C VAL A 252 11.29 -5.78 -16.40
N LEU A 253 10.58 -6.33 -17.41
CA LEU A 253 9.88 -7.60 -17.20
C LEU A 253 10.83 -8.79 -17.00
N ASP A 254 12.02 -8.77 -17.59
CA ASP A 254 13.03 -9.82 -17.37
C ASP A 254 13.50 -9.86 -15.91
N ASP A 255 13.76 -8.69 -15.31
CA ASP A 255 14.10 -8.57 -13.89
C ASP A 255 12.92 -9.03 -13.00
N ALA A 256 11.70 -8.66 -13.37
CA ALA A 256 10.49 -9.08 -12.68
C ALA A 256 10.33 -10.62 -12.72
N LEU A 257 10.59 -11.24 -13.87
CA LEU A 257 10.55 -12.70 -14.05
C LEU A 257 11.66 -13.41 -13.27
N ALA A 258 12.86 -12.81 -13.21
CA ALA A 258 13.95 -13.34 -12.39
C ALA A 258 13.59 -13.32 -10.89
N VAL A 259 12.93 -12.27 -10.42
CA VAL A 259 12.44 -12.18 -9.03
C VAL A 259 11.26 -13.10 -8.79
N TRP A 260 10.37 -13.26 -9.77
CA TRP A 260 9.28 -14.23 -9.71
C TRP A 260 9.82 -15.64 -9.46
N GLU A 261 10.90 -16.04 -10.15
CA GLU A 261 11.54 -17.33 -9.98
C GLU A 261 12.12 -17.49 -8.56
N LYS A 262 12.83 -16.46 -8.07
CA LYS A 262 13.44 -16.46 -6.72
C LYS A 262 12.44 -16.33 -5.58
N SER A 263 11.21 -15.89 -5.86
CA SER A 263 10.16 -15.64 -4.87
C SER A 263 9.17 -16.80 -4.72
N LYS A 264 9.44 -17.95 -5.36
CA LYS A 264 8.73 -19.21 -5.13
C LYS A 264 8.85 -19.61 -3.67
N LEU A 265 7.72 -19.73 -2.99
CA LEU A 265 7.71 -20.00 -1.55
C LEU A 265 8.36 -21.34 -1.25
N THR A 266 9.27 -21.30 -0.29
CA THR A 266 9.91 -22.47 0.30
C THR A 266 9.37 -22.68 1.72
N PRO A 267 9.43 -23.93 2.24
CA PRO A 267 9.14 -24.20 3.64
C PRO A 267 10.06 -23.41 4.56
N ASP A 268 11.34 -23.30 4.20
CA ASP A 268 12.30 -22.48 4.93
C ASP A 268 12.15 -21.00 4.55
N PRO A 269 12.37 -20.07 5.49
CA PRO A 269 12.29 -18.66 5.18
C PRO A 269 13.40 -18.17 4.25
N PHE A 270 13.09 -17.17 3.45
CA PHE A 270 14.11 -16.46 2.66
C PHE A 270 15.09 -15.68 3.55
N GLU A 271 16.29 -15.44 3.00
CA GLU A 271 17.32 -14.63 3.64
C GLU A 271 16.79 -13.24 3.99
N ALA A 272 17.13 -12.78 5.19
CA ALA A 272 16.74 -11.45 5.66
C ALA A 272 17.83 -10.44 5.32
N THR A 273 17.44 -9.29 4.80
CA THR A 273 18.33 -8.13 4.55
C THR A 273 17.90 -6.95 5.41
N PRO A 274 18.09 -7.01 6.75
CA PRO A 274 17.64 -5.98 7.66
C PRO A 274 18.37 -4.66 7.40
N SER A 275 17.61 -3.58 7.35
CA SER A 275 18.10 -2.21 7.20
C SER A 275 17.12 -1.25 7.86
N SER A 276 17.52 0.01 8.08
CA SER A 276 16.61 1.01 8.63
C SER A 276 15.35 1.17 7.76
N ASP A 277 15.49 1.12 6.44
CA ASP A 277 14.36 1.25 5.51
C ASP A 277 13.49 -0.01 5.46
N ALA A 278 14.12 -1.19 5.38
CA ALA A 278 13.39 -2.46 5.30
C ALA A 278 12.66 -2.78 6.61
N CYS A 279 13.32 -2.54 7.75
CA CYS A 279 12.77 -2.85 9.06
C CYS A 279 11.90 -1.71 9.60
N GLY A 280 12.16 -0.43 9.29
CA GLY A 280 11.49 0.72 9.93
C GLY A 280 9.97 0.56 10.07
N PHE A 281 9.29 0.27 8.97
CA PHE A 281 7.83 0.07 8.90
C PHE A 281 7.42 -1.39 8.66
N CYS A 282 8.31 -2.36 8.91
CA CYS A 282 7.97 -3.78 8.73
C CYS A 282 6.95 -4.23 9.79
N GLU A 283 5.76 -4.62 9.34
CA GLU A 283 4.68 -5.12 10.21
C GLU A 283 4.92 -6.55 10.74
N TRP A 284 5.97 -7.23 10.27
CA TRP A 284 6.24 -8.65 10.56
C TRP A 284 7.28 -8.89 11.66
N LYS A 285 7.73 -7.85 12.36
CA LYS A 285 8.84 -7.94 13.33
C LYS A 285 8.61 -9.00 14.41
N ALA A 286 7.40 -9.15 14.92
CA ALA A 286 7.05 -10.15 15.95
C ALA A 286 7.34 -11.61 15.55
N TRP A 287 7.51 -11.88 14.24
CA TRP A 287 7.81 -13.20 13.68
C TRP A 287 9.19 -13.25 12.99
N CYS A 288 9.99 -12.17 13.06
CA CYS A 288 11.25 -12.02 12.34
C CYS A 288 12.43 -11.91 13.32
N PRO A 289 13.14 -13.02 13.60
CA PRO A 289 14.27 -13.00 14.55
C PRO A 289 15.46 -12.20 14.02
N ALA A 290 15.67 -12.18 12.70
CA ALA A 290 16.76 -11.44 12.06
C ALA A 290 16.75 -9.94 12.42
N TRP A 291 15.58 -9.34 12.62
CA TRP A 291 15.47 -7.93 13.00
C TRP A 291 16.07 -7.66 14.38
N VAL A 292 15.68 -8.44 15.39
CA VAL A 292 16.18 -8.22 16.76
C VAL A 292 17.64 -8.67 16.89
N TRP A 293 18.04 -9.72 16.17
CA TRP A 293 19.43 -10.18 16.12
C TRP A 293 20.36 -9.11 15.54
N SER A 294 19.99 -8.50 14.41
CA SER A 294 20.79 -7.44 13.78
C SER A 294 20.94 -6.20 14.66
N ARG A 295 19.94 -5.92 15.52
CA ARG A 295 20.08 -4.87 16.52
C ARG A 295 21.08 -5.25 17.61
N ALA A 296 21.05 -6.50 18.06
CA ALA A 296 21.96 -6.99 19.10
C ALA A 296 23.41 -7.10 18.61
N SER A 297 23.63 -7.44 17.33
CA SER A 297 24.96 -7.48 16.71
C SER A 297 25.52 -6.10 16.36
N GLY A 298 24.71 -5.03 16.46
CA GLY A 298 25.11 -3.66 16.14
C GLY A 298 25.00 -3.30 14.65
N GLU A 299 24.44 -4.16 13.82
CA GLU A 299 24.19 -3.91 12.39
C GLU A 299 23.00 -2.98 12.14
N LEU A 300 22.02 -2.96 13.06
CA LEU A 300 20.84 -2.11 12.97
C LEU A 300 20.70 -1.20 14.20
N GLU A 301 20.84 0.11 13.99
CA GLU A 301 20.69 1.09 15.07
C GLU A 301 19.22 1.33 15.45
N ALA A 302 18.94 1.38 16.76
CA ALA A 302 17.66 1.84 17.28
C ALA A 302 17.68 3.37 17.43
N LYS A 303 16.98 4.09 16.55
CA LYS A 303 16.90 5.56 16.57
C LYS A 303 15.54 6.06 17.08
N GLY A 304 15.54 7.27 17.62
CA GLY A 304 14.34 7.99 17.98
C GLY A 304 13.69 7.56 19.29
N VAL A 305 12.54 8.19 19.53
CA VAL A 305 11.75 8.07 20.76
C VAL A 305 10.72 6.95 20.67
N PHE A 306 10.23 6.64 19.47
CA PHE A 306 9.38 5.47 19.23
C PHE A 306 10.25 4.30 18.81
N ARG A 307 10.17 3.19 19.54
CA ARG A 307 10.98 2.00 19.31
C ARG A 307 10.11 0.77 19.33
N ASP A 308 10.56 -0.28 18.67
CA ASP A 308 10.00 -1.60 18.91
C ASP A 308 10.88 -2.35 19.90
N GLU A 309 10.29 -3.14 20.78
CA GLU A 309 10.99 -3.85 21.85
C GLU A 309 10.42 -5.27 21.99
N VAL A 310 11.26 -6.21 22.44
CA VAL A 310 10.79 -7.52 22.89
C VAL A 310 11.00 -7.58 24.40
N VAL A 311 9.95 -7.91 25.13
CA VAL A 311 9.92 -7.82 26.59
C VAL A 311 9.28 -9.05 27.21
N GLN A 312 9.59 -9.30 28.48
CA GLN A 312 8.76 -10.12 29.36
C GLN A 312 7.83 -9.21 30.15
N ILE A 313 6.54 -9.54 30.21
CA ILE A 313 5.62 -8.91 31.16
C ILE A 313 5.90 -9.50 32.55
N ILE A 314 6.30 -8.66 33.50
CA ILE A 314 6.66 -9.08 34.87
C ILE A 314 5.46 -8.94 35.81
N ARG A 315 4.71 -7.85 35.67
CA ARG A 315 3.53 -7.57 36.45
C ARG A 315 2.61 -6.63 35.69
N LEU A 316 1.31 -6.87 35.78
CA LEU A 316 0.26 -5.93 35.37
C LEU A 316 -0.56 -5.56 36.61
N GLU A 317 -1.05 -4.33 36.65
CA GLU A 317 -2.12 -3.95 37.58
C GLU A 317 -3.46 -4.55 37.10
N ASP A 318 -4.45 -4.63 38.01
CA ASP A 318 -5.72 -5.34 37.76
C ASP A 318 -6.47 -4.84 36.52
N ASP A 319 -6.36 -3.55 36.19
CA ASP A 319 -7.01 -2.95 35.02
C ASP A 319 -6.15 -2.99 33.74
N CYS A 320 -4.96 -3.57 33.83
CA CYS A 320 -3.91 -3.65 32.80
C CYS A 320 -3.36 -2.30 32.30
N THR A 321 -3.73 -1.16 32.91
CA THR A 321 -3.32 0.18 32.44
C THR A 321 -1.86 0.49 32.75
N VAL A 322 -1.33 -0.12 33.80
CA VAL A 322 0.07 0.02 34.22
C VAL A 322 0.71 -1.35 34.35
N GLY A 323 1.94 -1.46 33.86
CA GLY A 323 2.71 -2.69 33.94
C GLY A 323 4.20 -2.45 34.22
N LEU A 324 4.85 -3.50 34.69
CA LEU A 324 6.30 -3.62 34.75
C LEU A 324 6.73 -4.64 33.70
N VAL A 325 7.59 -4.23 32.79
CA VAL A 325 8.18 -5.11 31.78
C VAL A 325 9.69 -5.18 31.95
N GLU A 326 10.27 -6.30 31.55
CA GLU A 326 11.71 -6.48 31.49
C GLU A 326 12.14 -6.64 30.04
N ARG A 327 13.06 -5.79 29.57
CA ARG A 327 13.60 -5.91 28.21
C ARG A 327 14.31 -7.25 28.05
N MET A 328 14.11 -7.85 26.89
CA MET A 328 14.82 -9.07 26.50
C MET A 328 15.82 -8.79 25.38
N SER A 329 16.86 -9.62 25.29
CA SER A 329 17.83 -9.62 24.20
C SER A 329 17.92 -11.00 23.58
N PRO A 330 18.13 -11.11 22.25
CA PRO A 330 18.22 -12.40 21.61
C PRO A 330 19.52 -13.09 22.00
N ILE A 331 19.46 -14.39 22.23
CA ILE A 331 20.63 -15.24 22.53
C ILE A 331 21.03 -16.13 21.35
N SER A 332 20.22 -16.13 20.29
CA SER A 332 20.48 -16.86 19.06
C SER A 332 19.77 -16.21 17.87
N GLU A 333 20.21 -16.57 16.67
CA GLU A 333 19.63 -16.14 15.39
C GLU A 333 18.21 -16.69 15.15
N SER A 334 17.79 -17.71 15.91
CA SER A 334 16.45 -18.29 15.84
C SER A 334 15.39 -17.45 16.57
N GLY A 335 15.81 -16.44 17.35
CA GLY A 335 14.92 -15.55 18.09
C GLY A 335 14.60 -16.00 19.50
N GLU A 336 15.37 -16.92 20.08
CA GLU A 336 15.33 -17.19 21.51
C GLU A 336 15.78 -15.95 22.27
N MET A 337 15.09 -15.65 23.37
CA MET A 337 15.24 -14.40 24.11
C MET A 337 15.67 -14.68 25.55
N ALA A 338 16.57 -13.85 26.09
CA ALA A 338 16.93 -13.84 27.50
C ALA A 338 16.63 -12.49 28.15
N LEU A 339 16.32 -12.54 29.44
CA LEU A 339 16.12 -11.38 30.29
C LEU A 339 17.42 -10.57 30.44
N THR A 340 17.32 -9.24 30.37
CA THR A 340 18.49 -8.34 30.46
C THR A 340 18.71 -7.76 31.86
N GLY A 341 17.76 -7.93 32.79
CA GLY A 341 17.72 -7.22 34.06
C GLY A 341 17.22 -5.77 33.96
N GLN A 342 17.03 -5.23 32.74
CA GLN A 342 16.55 -3.86 32.54
C GLN A 342 15.03 -3.80 32.59
N ARG A 343 14.48 -3.21 33.66
CA ARG A 343 13.04 -3.11 33.90
C ARG A 343 12.52 -1.71 33.66
N PHE A 344 11.31 -1.63 33.12
CA PHE A 344 10.65 -0.37 32.77
C PHE A 344 9.19 -0.41 33.20
N GLY A 345 8.74 0.68 33.82
CA GLY A 345 7.30 0.92 33.99
C GLY A 345 6.69 1.33 32.65
N VAL A 346 5.54 0.76 32.32
CA VAL A 346 4.81 1.01 31.06
C VAL A 346 3.38 1.42 31.37
N ILE A 347 2.90 2.42 30.65
CA ILE A 347 1.50 2.86 30.68
C ILE A 347 0.86 2.45 29.35
N PHE A 348 -0.21 1.68 29.43
CA PHE A 348 -1.00 1.19 28.30
C PHE A 348 -2.32 1.96 28.21
N ALA A 349 -2.65 2.45 27.02
CA ALA A 349 -3.89 3.15 26.73
C ALA A 349 -4.39 2.83 25.32
N GLY A 350 -5.69 3.07 25.09
CA GLY A 350 -6.30 2.89 23.77
C GLY A 350 -6.14 1.46 23.24
N PHE A 351 -5.91 1.30 21.94
CA PHE A 351 -5.77 -0.03 21.31
C PHE A 351 -4.64 -0.89 21.89
N ALA A 352 -3.56 -0.29 22.39
CA ALA A 352 -2.51 -1.05 23.06
C ALA A 352 -3.03 -1.75 24.32
N LEU A 353 -3.89 -1.09 25.09
CA LEU A 353 -4.51 -1.69 26.27
C LEU A 353 -5.46 -2.83 25.90
N ASP A 354 -6.25 -2.66 24.83
CA ASP A 354 -7.17 -3.70 24.37
C ASP A 354 -6.41 -4.94 23.86
N HIS A 355 -5.32 -4.75 23.10
CA HIS A 355 -4.46 -5.86 22.67
C HIS A 355 -3.79 -6.56 23.85
N LEU A 356 -3.36 -5.81 24.87
CA LEU A 356 -2.79 -6.39 26.09
C LEU A 356 -3.81 -7.26 26.83
N ARG A 357 -5.05 -6.80 26.95
CA ARG A 357 -6.14 -7.58 27.57
C ARG A 357 -6.43 -8.87 26.80
N ASN A 358 -6.52 -8.78 25.47
CA ASN A 358 -6.69 -9.96 24.63
C ASN A 358 -5.53 -10.95 24.81
N LEU A 359 -4.30 -10.46 24.98
CA LEU A 359 -3.14 -11.32 25.24
C LEU A 359 -3.24 -12.03 26.60
N SER A 360 -3.68 -11.31 27.64
CA SER A 360 -3.94 -11.89 28.97
C SER A 360 -5.05 -12.95 28.91
N ASP A 361 -6.11 -12.70 28.16
CA ASP A 361 -7.21 -13.66 27.95
C ASP A 361 -6.77 -14.92 27.21
N LEU A 362 -5.71 -14.82 26.40
CA LEU A 362 -5.06 -15.95 25.74
C LEU A 362 -4.05 -16.71 26.62
N ASP A 363 -3.86 -16.29 27.88
CA ASP A 363 -2.92 -16.87 28.85
C ASP A 363 -1.49 -17.00 28.30
N TRP A 364 -1.04 -15.99 27.55
CA TRP A 364 0.31 -16.00 26.97
C TRP A 364 1.36 -15.59 27.99
N GLU A 365 2.21 -16.54 28.40
CA GLU A 365 3.30 -16.30 29.37
C GLU A 365 4.65 -15.95 28.73
N GLY A 366 4.78 -16.11 27.41
CA GLY A 366 6.04 -15.94 26.69
C GLY A 366 6.44 -14.48 26.43
N PRO A 367 7.57 -14.26 25.72
CA PRO A 367 8.00 -12.92 25.33
C PRO A 367 6.95 -12.21 24.46
N VAL A 368 6.91 -10.88 24.57
CA VAL A 368 5.93 -10.01 23.91
C VAL A 368 6.65 -8.97 23.08
N PHE A 369 6.23 -8.82 21.83
CA PHE A 369 6.64 -7.73 20.96
C PHE A 369 5.79 -6.49 21.24
N LEU A 370 6.46 -5.39 21.58
CA LEU A 370 5.87 -4.06 21.72
C LEU A 370 6.28 -3.21 20.52
N GLY A 371 5.34 -2.93 19.62
CA GLY A 371 5.55 -2.09 18.44
C GLY A 371 5.34 -0.60 18.74
N SER A 372 6.26 0.24 18.28
CA SER A 372 6.19 1.72 18.39
C SER A 372 5.98 2.26 19.80
N VAL A 373 6.58 1.63 20.83
CA VAL A 373 6.55 2.14 22.21
C VAL A 373 7.30 3.47 22.32
N ASN A 374 6.72 4.46 23.00
CA ASN A 374 7.38 5.71 23.30
C ASN A 374 8.28 5.53 24.54
N VAL A 375 9.59 5.65 24.35
CA VAL A 375 10.61 5.47 25.41
C VAL A 375 11.26 6.78 25.86
N GLY A 376 10.70 7.93 25.48
CA GLY A 376 11.31 9.25 25.73
C GLY A 376 11.05 9.83 27.12
N GLY A 377 10.11 9.26 27.86
CA GLY A 377 9.75 9.69 29.22
C GLY A 377 10.38 8.81 30.31
N SER A 378 10.11 9.16 31.57
CA SER A 378 10.49 8.36 32.75
C SER A 378 9.83 6.98 32.78
N SER A 379 8.66 6.86 32.13
CA SER A 379 7.94 5.61 31.91
C SER A 379 7.68 5.45 30.42
N TRP A 380 7.66 4.20 29.96
CA TRP A 380 7.28 3.88 28.59
C TRP A 380 5.78 4.09 28.41
N LYS A 381 5.37 4.54 27.21
CA LYS A 381 3.96 4.78 26.90
C LYS A 381 3.56 4.09 25.61
N MET A 382 2.40 3.44 25.66
CA MET A 382 1.77 2.79 24.52
C MET A 382 0.33 3.29 24.34
N GLY A 383 -0.06 3.55 23.10
CA GLY A 383 -1.35 4.15 22.76
C GLY A 383 -1.94 3.55 21.48
N ASP A 384 -2.86 4.28 20.85
CA ASP A 384 -3.61 3.82 19.68
C ASP A 384 -2.77 3.47 18.44
N TRP A 385 -1.50 3.87 18.37
CA TRP A 385 -0.61 3.58 17.23
C TRP A 385 0.29 2.37 17.47
N CYS A 386 0.36 1.89 18.71
CA CYS A 386 1.24 0.82 19.13
C CYS A 386 0.69 -0.55 18.74
N ASP A 387 1.56 -1.54 18.71
CA ASP A 387 1.19 -2.93 18.51
C ASP A 387 1.65 -3.76 19.72
N ILE A 388 0.87 -4.75 20.12
CA ILE A 388 1.23 -5.71 21.17
C ILE A 388 0.92 -7.08 20.62
N LEU A 389 1.95 -7.90 20.45
CA LEU A 389 1.84 -9.21 19.82
C LEU A 389 2.69 -10.23 20.61
N PRO A 390 2.28 -11.51 20.64
CA PRO A 390 3.20 -12.57 21.02
C PRO A 390 4.48 -12.50 20.19
N TRP A 391 5.65 -12.55 20.84
CA TRP A 391 6.89 -12.78 20.11
C TRP A 391 6.94 -14.26 19.73
N LYS A 392 6.76 -14.54 18.44
CA LYS A 392 6.69 -15.91 17.91
C LYS A 392 7.50 -16.02 16.62
N PRO A 393 8.84 -16.05 16.70
CA PRO A 393 9.70 -16.22 15.53
C PRO A 393 9.26 -17.38 14.65
N LEU A 394 9.05 -17.12 13.37
CA LEU A 394 8.56 -18.14 12.44
C LEU A 394 9.73 -18.69 11.62
N LEU A 395 10.27 -19.84 12.00
CA LEU A 395 11.47 -20.42 11.38
C LEU A 395 11.18 -21.39 10.23
N HIS A 396 9.91 -21.70 10.01
CA HIS A 396 9.43 -22.58 8.95
C HIS A 396 7.99 -22.18 8.58
N SER A 397 7.54 -22.52 7.39
CA SER A 397 6.19 -22.21 6.93
C SER A 397 5.15 -23.09 7.61
N ASP A 398 4.12 -22.46 8.21
CA ASP A 398 2.97 -23.16 8.77
C ASP A 398 1.85 -23.40 7.73
N ARG A 399 2.14 -23.17 6.43
CA ARG A 399 1.17 -23.40 5.34
C ARG A 399 1.09 -24.89 5.01
N THR A 400 0.24 -25.62 5.74
CA THR A 400 -0.29 -26.91 5.29
C THR A 400 -1.17 -26.75 4.06
#